data_AF-A0A661NNY7-F1
#
_entry.id   AF-A0A661NNY7-F1
#
_cell.length_a   1.000
_cell.length_b   1.000
_cell.length_c   1.000
_cell.angle_alpha   90.00
_cell.angle_beta   90.00
_cell.angle_gamma   90.00
#
_symmetry.space_group_name_H-M   'P 1'
#
loop_
_entity.id
_entity.type
_entity.pdbx_description
1 polymer ?
#
loop_
_entity_poly.entity_id
_entity_poly.type
_entity_poly.pdbx_seq_one_letter_code
_entity_poly.pdbx_strand_id
1 'polypeptide(L)'
;MNTLRSFFMILFVAAAALVATACGDDGTPAPGDAGAIQLCPGPACACTGSSCACTAGSSCGLTCADVTMTGATCQLDCTTGNTCTTDCGMETCDVDCAMNSTCDVMSQGNDTNVDCASGATCDVTVAGDNADITCGEGADCTVVATGADTEINCNAMSTCDVTAGRDTDINCTGATCTYTLADEAEAKCTMGATCTVTCEADCTVDCMDESTCTILCPGETEPAPVDGMATCVAG
;
A
#
# COMPACT_ATOMS: atom_id res chain seq x y z
N MET A 1 36.36 57.62 -62.45
CA MET A 1 35.52 56.86 -63.42
C MET A 1 34.70 55.88 -62.58
N ASN A 2 33.67 56.36 -61.87
CA ASN A 2 32.28 56.50 -62.31
C ASN A 2 31.70 55.23 -62.93
N THR A 3 30.97 54.45 -62.12
CA THR A 3 29.54 54.18 -62.36
C THR A 3 28.85 53.63 -61.10
N LEU A 4 27.94 54.45 -60.57
CA LEU A 4 26.84 54.09 -59.68
C LEU A 4 25.92 53.03 -60.30
N ARG A 5 25.27 52.22 -59.45
CA ARG A 5 23.85 51.79 -59.53
C ARG A 5 23.53 50.98 -58.26
N SER A 6 22.88 51.58 -57.27
CA SER A 6 21.43 51.67 -57.05
C SER A 6 20.75 50.36 -56.62
N PHE A 7 20.35 50.37 -55.34
CA PHE A 7 19.05 49.96 -54.78
C PHE A 7 18.28 48.82 -55.47
N PHE A 8 18.08 47.71 -54.76
CA PHE A 8 16.73 47.17 -54.56
C PHE A 8 16.66 46.31 -53.29
N MET A 9 15.90 46.83 -52.32
CA MET A 9 15.42 46.15 -51.12
C MET A 9 14.22 45.28 -51.54
N ILE A 10 14.31 43.96 -51.41
CA ILE A 10 13.14 43.06 -51.53
C ILE A 10 13.06 42.19 -50.29
N LEU A 11 12.12 42.63 -49.46
CA LEU A 11 11.33 41.91 -48.47
C LEU A 11 10.89 40.53 -49.02
N PHE A 12 11.37 39.43 -48.45
CA PHE A 12 10.79 38.11 -48.69
C PHE A 12 9.94 37.68 -47.49
N VAL A 13 8.66 37.52 -47.80
CA VAL A 13 7.56 37.11 -46.93
C VAL A 13 7.64 35.60 -46.65
N ALA A 14 7.13 35.24 -45.49
CA ALA A 14 7.09 33.95 -44.83
C ALA A 14 6.55 32.76 -45.65
N ALA A 15 7.09 31.58 -45.33
CA ALA A 15 6.40 30.29 -45.39
C ALA A 15 7.02 29.36 -44.34
N ALA A 16 6.66 29.54 -43.07
CA ALA A 16 6.93 28.55 -42.03
C ALA A 16 5.88 27.44 -42.17
N ALA A 17 6.32 26.26 -42.58
CA ALA A 17 5.49 25.06 -42.59
C ALA A 17 5.18 24.65 -41.14
N LEU A 18 3.92 24.76 -40.73
CA LEU A 18 3.40 24.08 -39.55
C LEU A 18 3.42 22.57 -39.83
N VAL A 19 4.36 21.85 -39.23
CA VAL A 19 4.25 20.42 -39.03
C VAL A 19 3.52 20.22 -37.71
N ALA A 20 2.24 19.84 -37.79
CA ALA A 20 1.47 19.36 -36.66
C ALA A 20 2.05 18.01 -36.24
N THR A 21 2.85 18.00 -35.17
CA THR A 21 3.08 16.81 -34.36
C THR A 21 2.18 16.94 -33.14
N ALA A 22 1.12 16.12 -33.15
CA ALA A 22 0.32 15.89 -31.97
C ALA A 22 1.13 15.02 -31.00
N CYS A 23 1.46 15.58 -29.85
CA CYS A 23 1.67 14.86 -28.60
C CYS A 23 0.86 15.62 -27.55
N GLY A 24 0.03 14.90 -26.81
CA GLY A 24 -0.86 15.43 -25.78
C GLY A 24 -0.13 15.84 -24.51
N ASP A 25 -0.95 16.15 -23.51
CA ASP A 25 -0.64 16.53 -22.13
C ASP A 25 -0.43 18.02 -21.84
N ASP A 26 -1.51 18.79 -22.06
CA ASP A 26 -1.79 20.00 -21.26
C ASP A 26 -2.77 19.64 -20.12
N GLY A 27 -2.34 18.70 -19.27
CA GLY A 27 -2.95 18.49 -17.95
C GLY A 27 -2.26 19.40 -16.95
N THR A 28 -2.75 20.63 -16.78
CA THR A 28 -2.33 21.50 -15.68
C THR A 28 -2.61 20.80 -14.34
N PRO A 29 -1.62 20.55 -13.47
CA PRO A 29 -1.85 19.89 -12.19
C PRO A 29 -2.74 20.76 -11.30
N ALA A 30 -3.73 20.11 -10.69
CA ALA A 30 -4.56 20.69 -9.65
C ALA A 30 -3.72 20.92 -8.36
N PRO A 31 -4.15 21.80 -7.44
CA PRO A 31 -3.37 22.11 -6.24
C PRO A 31 -3.34 20.89 -5.30
N GLY A 32 -2.23 20.17 -5.28
CA GLY A 32 -2.01 18.99 -4.45
C GLY A 32 -0.82 18.10 -4.86
N ASP A 33 0.20 18.65 -5.54
CA ASP A 33 1.38 17.92 -6.03
C ASP A 33 2.17 17.23 -4.89
N ALA A 34 1.74 16.02 -4.52
CA ALA A 34 2.67 14.94 -4.24
C ALA A 34 3.46 14.71 -5.54
N GLY A 35 4.78 14.87 -5.51
CA GLY A 35 5.61 14.80 -6.72
C GLY A 35 5.31 13.52 -7.51
N ALA A 36 5.25 13.64 -8.85
CA ALA A 36 4.93 12.53 -9.73
C ALA A 36 5.71 11.26 -9.36
N ILE A 37 4.98 10.15 -9.17
CA ILE A 37 5.55 8.83 -8.86
C ILE A 37 6.58 8.47 -9.94
N GLN A 38 7.82 8.20 -9.54
CA GLN A 38 8.91 7.85 -10.45
C GLN A 38 9.08 6.33 -10.51
N LEU A 39 8.97 5.75 -11.70
CA LEU A 39 9.05 4.29 -11.87
C LEU A 39 10.47 3.76 -11.61
N CYS A 40 10.52 2.60 -10.98
CA CYS A 40 11.71 1.83 -10.66
C CYS A 40 11.93 0.73 -11.69
N PRO A 41 13.16 0.55 -12.21
CA PRO A 41 14.37 1.32 -11.92
C PRO A 41 14.34 2.73 -12.53
N GLY A 42 14.82 3.74 -11.78
CA GLY A 42 14.77 5.14 -12.23
C GLY A 42 15.64 6.08 -11.41
N PRO A 43 15.65 7.39 -11.74
CA PRO A 43 16.47 8.38 -11.03
C PRO A 43 16.09 8.54 -9.55
N ALA A 44 14.85 8.18 -9.18
CA ALA A 44 14.39 8.20 -7.80
C ALA A 44 14.62 6.88 -7.05
N CYS A 45 14.92 5.78 -7.73
CA CYS A 45 15.10 4.48 -7.10
C CYS A 45 16.09 3.59 -7.83
N ALA A 46 17.07 3.10 -7.07
CA ALA A 46 18.08 2.19 -7.56
C ALA A 46 17.64 0.75 -7.30
N CYS A 47 17.65 -0.08 -8.35
CA CYS A 47 17.39 -1.51 -8.23
C CYS A 47 18.67 -2.31 -8.47
N THR A 48 18.94 -3.28 -7.61
CA THR A 48 20.03 -4.26 -7.77
C THR A 48 19.42 -5.65 -7.76
N GLY A 49 19.25 -6.24 -8.96
CA GLY A 49 18.51 -7.49 -9.07
C GLY A 49 17.02 -7.28 -8.80
N SER A 50 16.48 -7.98 -7.81
CA SER A 50 15.07 -7.93 -7.39
C SER A 50 14.75 -6.87 -6.35
N SER A 51 15.78 -6.29 -5.73
CA SER A 51 15.63 -5.33 -4.65
C SER A 51 15.79 -3.91 -5.18
N CYS A 52 14.79 -3.08 -4.92
CA CYS A 52 14.76 -1.66 -5.24
C CYS A 52 14.73 -0.84 -3.95
N ALA A 53 15.46 0.28 -3.94
CA ALA A 53 15.44 1.22 -2.82
C ALA A 53 15.05 2.61 -3.33
N CYS A 54 14.05 3.21 -2.69
CA CYS A 54 13.60 4.56 -3.03
C CYS A 54 14.48 5.62 -2.33
N THR A 55 14.86 6.65 -3.08
CA THR A 55 15.71 7.74 -2.57
C THR A 55 14.92 8.56 -1.55
N ALA A 56 15.53 8.86 -0.41
CA ALA A 56 14.89 9.60 0.69
C ALA A 56 14.12 10.86 0.23
N GLY A 57 12.91 11.02 0.74
CA GLY A 57 11.98 12.11 0.42
C GLY A 57 11.42 12.07 -1.02
N SER A 58 11.52 10.94 -1.72
CA SER A 58 11.03 10.80 -3.10
C SER A 58 9.75 9.98 -3.20
N SER A 59 9.07 10.14 -4.33
CA SER A 59 7.92 9.34 -4.73
C SER A 59 8.36 8.26 -5.73
N CYS A 60 8.24 6.98 -5.40
CA CYS A 60 8.71 5.86 -6.22
C CYS A 60 7.58 4.89 -6.57
N GLY A 61 7.62 4.30 -7.77
CA GLY A 61 6.68 3.29 -8.21
C GLY A 61 7.41 2.03 -8.63
N LEU A 62 7.06 0.87 -8.11
CA LEU A 62 7.63 -0.42 -8.50
C LEU A 62 6.53 -1.31 -9.06
N THR A 63 6.74 -1.84 -10.27
CA THR A 63 5.92 -2.91 -10.82
C THR A 63 6.79 -4.14 -10.97
N CYS A 64 6.49 -5.20 -10.23
CA CYS A 64 7.35 -6.38 -10.16
C CYS A 64 7.46 -7.13 -11.50
N ALA A 65 6.46 -7.01 -12.37
CA ALA A 65 6.52 -7.52 -13.74
C ALA A 65 7.58 -6.82 -14.63
N ASP A 66 7.91 -5.56 -14.32
CA ASP A 66 8.88 -4.77 -15.08
C ASP A 66 10.32 -5.00 -14.63
N VAL A 67 10.51 -5.51 -13.41
CA VAL A 67 11.80 -5.99 -12.96
C VAL A 67 11.94 -7.43 -13.44
N THR A 68 12.91 -7.69 -14.32
CA THR A 68 13.01 -9.00 -14.99
C THR A 68 13.41 -10.08 -13.97
N MET A 69 12.45 -10.91 -13.54
CA MET A 69 12.63 -11.88 -12.45
C MET A 69 12.47 -13.32 -12.96
N THR A 70 13.43 -14.21 -12.65
CA THR A 70 13.21 -15.66 -12.71
C THR A 70 13.48 -16.24 -11.33
N GLY A 71 12.41 -16.51 -10.57
CA GLY A 71 12.47 -17.20 -9.28
C GLY A 71 13.03 -16.39 -8.09
N ALA A 72 12.82 -15.07 -8.06
CA ALA A 72 13.24 -14.20 -6.96
C ALA A 72 12.06 -13.35 -6.44
N THR A 73 12.07 -13.05 -5.14
CA THR A 73 11.10 -12.16 -4.48
C THR A 73 11.35 -10.71 -4.89
N CYS A 74 10.29 -10.05 -5.35
CA CYS A 74 10.33 -8.63 -5.67
C CYS A 74 10.39 -7.81 -4.37
N GLN A 75 11.43 -7.00 -4.18
CA GLN A 75 11.65 -6.30 -2.92
C GLN A 75 11.68 -4.79 -3.11
N LEU A 76 10.98 -4.04 -2.25
CA LEU A 76 11.05 -2.58 -2.19
C LEU A 76 11.32 -2.07 -0.77
N ASP A 77 12.42 -1.33 -0.62
CA ASP A 77 12.71 -0.55 0.57
C ASP A 77 12.14 0.88 0.42
N CYS A 78 11.03 1.15 1.10
CA CYS A 78 10.38 2.44 1.16
C CYS A 78 10.58 3.12 2.51
N THR A 79 11.57 4.01 2.61
CA THR A 79 11.96 4.57 3.91
C THR A 79 12.12 6.09 3.90
N THR A 80 12.26 6.71 5.07
CA THR A 80 12.68 8.13 5.19
C THR A 80 11.70 9.12 4.54
N GLY A 81 10.41 9.01 4.87
CA GLY A 81 9.38 9.92 4.35
C GLY A 81 9.12 9.80 2.85
N ASN A 82 9.47 8.65 2.26
CA ASN A 82 9.15 8.34 0.87
C ASN A 82 7.65 8.08 0.69
N THR A 83 7.15 8.26 -0.53
CA THR A 83 5.85 7.73 -0.96
C THR A 83 6.11 6.65 -2.00
N CYS A 84 5.71 5.42 -1.72
CA CYS A 84 5.96 4.29 -2.61
C CYS A 84 4.65 3.64 -3.04
N THR A 85 4.55 3.34 -4.34
CA THR A 85 3.49 2.50 -4.88
C THR A 85 4.12 1.22 -5.42
N THR A 86 3.64 0.07 -4.97
CA THR A 86 4.15 -1.24 -5.37
C THR A 86 3.02 -2.07 -5.94
N ASP A 87 3.16 -2.51 -7.20
CA ASP A 87 2.35 -3.55 -7.80
C ASP A 87 3.17 -4.84 -7.90
N CYS A 88 2.87 -5.77 -7.01
CA CYS A 88 3.48 -7.08 -6.92
C CYS A 88 3.01 -8.03 -8.03
N GLY A 89 1.90 -7.72 -8.70
CA GLY A 89 1.28 -8.62 -9.67
C GLY A 89 0.97 -9.98 -9.06
N MET A 90 1.37 -11.06 -9.73
CA MET A 90 1.21 -12.45 -9.26
C MET A 90 2.48 -13.00 -8.56
N GLU A 91 3.49 -12.16 -8.37
CA GLU A 91 4.80 -12.59 -7.85
C GLU A 91 4.86 -12.46 -6.34
N THR A 92 5.73 -13.24 -5.70
CA THR A 92 6.06 -13.07 -4.28
C THR A 92 6.73 -11.70 -4.08
N CYS A 93 6.33 -11.00 -3.03
CA CYS A 93 6.68 -9.60 -2.84
C CYS A 93 7.08 -9.33 -1.39
N ASP A 94 8.06 -8.45 -1.21
CA ASP A 94 8.55 -8.02 0.10
C ASP A 94 8.65 -6.50 0.11
N VAL A 95 7.88 -5.85 0.97
CA VAL A 95 7.80 -4.38 1.01
C VAL A 95 8.08 -3.90 2.43
N ASP A 96 9.20 -3.19 2.57
CA ASP A 96 9.64 -2.58 3.82
C ASP A 96 9.24 -1.10 3.85
N CYS A 97 8.35 -0.74 4.77
CA CYS A 97 7.81 0.60 4.94
C CYS A 97 8.22 1.16 6.31
N ALA A 98 9.10 2.17 6.32
CA ALA A 98 9.64 2.68 7.57
C ALA A 98 9.89 4.19 7.60
N MET A 99 10.05 4.71 8.82
CA MET A 99 10.48 6.08 9.10
C MET A 99 9.55 7.13 8.47
N ASN A 100 8.26 7.05 8.82
CA ASN A 100 7.18 7.92 8.34
C ASN A 100 7.01 7.92 6.81
N SER A 101 7.35 6.82 6.13
CA SER A 101 7.01 6.64 4.72
C SER A 101 5.52 6.38 4.53
N THR A 102 5.05 6.54 3.30
CA THR A 102 3.72 6.10 2.85
C THR A 102 3.92 5.00 1.81
N CYS A 103 3.24 3.88 2.00
CA CYS A 103 3.27 2.74 1.08
C CYS A 103 1.87 2.40 0.62
N ASP A 104 1.70 2.28 -0.69
CA ASP A 104 0.52 1.73 -1.35
C ASP A 104 0.95 0.42 -2.03
N VAL A 105 0.51 -0.71 -1.49
CA VAL A 105 0.92 -2.04 -1.93
C VAL A 105 -0.28 -2.79 -2.48
N MET A 106 -0.17 -3.26 -3.71
CA MET A 106 -1.14 -4.14 -4.35
C MET A 106 -0.48 -5.47 -4.72
N SER A 107 -1.07 -6.57 -4.28
CA SER A 107 -0.63 -7.92 -4.65
C SER A 107 -1.81 -8.81 -5.02
N GLN A 108 -1.67 -9.54 -6.12
CA GLN A 108 -2.56 -10.62 -6.53
C GLN A 108 -1.88 -12.01 -6.39
N GLY A 109 -0.61 -12.00 -5.99
CA GLY A 109 0.22 -13.18 -5.79
C GLY A 109 0.15 -13.69 -4.36
N ASN A 110 0.60 -14.93 -4.19
CA ASN A 110 0.73 -15.54 -2.87
C ASN A 110 2.06 -15.13 -2.22
N ASP A 111 2.21 -15.36 -0.92
CA ASP A 111 3.47 -15.16 -0.20
C ASP A 111 3.95 -13.69 -0.29
N THR A 112 3.04 -12.76 0.04
CA THR A 112 3.33 -11.32 0.10
C THR A 112 3.69 -10.94 1.53
N ASN A 113 4.89 -10.41 1.74
CA ASN A 113 5.34 -9.83 3.01
C ASN A 113 5.27 -8.29 2.94
N VAL A 114 4.65 -7.67 3.94
CA VAL A 114 4.64 -6.21 4.09
C VAL A 114 4.94 -5.84 5.54
N ASP A 115 6.05 -5.13 5.74
CA ASP A 115 6.50 -4.68 7.05
C ASP A 115 6.38 -3.17 7.17
N CYS A 116 5.42 -2.70 7.98
CA CYS A 116 5.10 -1.31 8.24
C CYS A 116 5.54 -0.91 9.63
N ALA A 117 6.50 0.00 9.77
CA ALA A 117 7.10 0.32 11.06
C ALA A 117 7.46 1.81 11.22
N SER A 118 7.72 2.21 12.46
CA SER A 118 8.29 3.53 12.79
C SER A 118 7.46 4.69 12.25
N GLY A 119 6.15 4.65 12.49
CA GLY A 119 5.22 5.70 12.04
C GLY A 119 4.89 5.70 10.55
N ALA A 120 5.20 4.63 9.82
CA ALA A 120 4.79 4.50 8.41
C ALA A 120 3.27 4.44 8.26
N THR A 121 2.77 4.95 7.14
CA THR A 121 1.39 4.76 6.68
C THR A 121 1.38 3.72 5.58
N CYS A 122 0.57 2.68 5.72
CA CYS A 122 0.51 1.57 4.77
C CYS A 122 -0.93 1.31 4.35
N ASP A 123 -1.19 1.44 3.06
CA ASP A 123 -2.39 0.98 2.40
C ASP A 123 -2.04 -0.31 1.64
N VAL A 124 -2.52 -1.45 2.11
CA VAL A 124 -2.14 -2.78 1.62
C VAL A 124 -3.37 -3.50 1.11
N THR A 125 -3.36 -3.89 -0.16
CA THR A 125 -4.38 -4.74 -0.77
C THR A 125 -3.76 -6.03 -1.26
N VAL A 126 -4.19 -7.16 -0.71
CA VAL A 126 -3.73 -8.49 -1.12
C VAL A 126 -4.92 -9.36 -1.49
N ALA A 127 -4.89 -9.93 -2.70
CA ALA A 127 -5.91 -10.85 -3.19
C ALA A 127 -5.43 -12.31 -3.27
N GLY A 128 -4.12 -12.53 -3.17
CA GLY A 128 -3.55 -13.88 -3.06
C GLY A 128 -3.55 -14.40 -1.63
N ASP A 129 -3.17 -15.66 -1.48
CA ASP A 129 -3.17 -16.36 -0.20
C ASP A 129 -1.80 -16.25 0.50
N ASN A 130 -1.76 -16.58 1.80
CA ASN A 130 -0.51 -16.71 2.55
C ASN A 130 0.30 -15.41 2.61
N ALA A 131 -0.36 -14.28 2.89
CA ALA A 131 0.32 -13.01 3.08
C ALA A 131 0.67 -12.78 4.57
N ASP A 132 1.80 -12.12 4.81
CA ASP A 132 2.29 -11.74 6.12
C ASP A 132 2.36 -10.22 6.18
N ILE A 133 1.58 -9.60 7.09
CA ILE A 133 1.47 -8.14 7.18
C ILE A 133 1.76 -7.70 8.61
N THR A 134 2.86 -6.97 8.81
CA THR A 134 3.24 -6.45 10.12
C THR A 134 3.01 -4.94 10.20
N CYS A 135 2.15 -4.52 11.11
CA CYS A 135 1.92 -3.14 11.50
C CYS A 135 2.60 -2.86 12.83
N GLY A 136 3.89 -2.58 12.76
CA GLY A 136 4.80 -2.29 13.86
C GLY A 136 4.61 -0.91 14.49
N GLU A 137 5.57 -0.53 15.34
CA GLU A 137 5.42 0.60 16.27
C GLU A 137 4.94 1.89 15.61
N GLY A 138 3.80 2.39 16.09
CA GLY A 138 3.20 3.65 15.66
C GLY A 138 2.74 3.70 14.19
N ALA A 139 2.75 2.58 13.47
CA ALA A 139 2.28 2.53 12.10
C ALA A 139 0.77 2.75 12.00
N ASP A 140 0.33 3.32 10.88
CA ASP A 140 -1.08 3.44 10.50
C ASP A 140 -1.32 2.55 9.29
N CYS A 141 -2.11 1.50 9.46
CA CYS A 141 -2.32 0.46 8.46
C CYS A 141 -3.78 0.34 8.05
N THR A 142 -4.04 0.49 6.76
CA THR A 142 -5.27 0.05 6.11
C THR A 142 -4.96 -1.23 5.33
N VAL A 143 -5.59 -2.34 5.69
CA VAL A 143 -5.33 -3.65 5.07
C VAL A 143 -6.62 -4.23 4.50
N VAL A 144 -6.58 -4.62 3.23
CA VAL A 144 -7.64 -5.38 2.55
C VAL A 144 -7.01 -6.67 2.04
N ALA A 145 -7.04 -7.70 2.87
CA ALA A 145 -6.60 -9.05 2.51
C ALA A 145 -7.84 -9.87 2.17
N THR A 146 -8.06 -10.21 0.91
CA THR A 146 -9.24 -10.97 0.45
C THR A 146 -8.94 -12.44 0.13
N GLY A 147 -7.66 -12.80 0.09
CA GLY A 147 -7.21 -14.19 0.02
C GLY A 147 -7.38 -14.92 1.35
N ALA A 148 -6.91 -16.17 1.39
CA ALA A 148 -6.92 -17.01 2.58
C ALA A 148 -5.57 -17.04 3.29
N ASP A 149 -5.54 -17.63 4.49
CA ASP A 149 -4.32 -18.00 5.21
C ASP A 149 -3.38 -16.80 5.46
N THR A 150 -3.92 -15.61 5.68
CA THR A 150 -3.13 -14.39 5.90
C THR A 150 -2.82 -14.21 7.40
N GLU A 151 -1.62 -13.78 7.74
CA GLU A 151 -1.26 -13.35 9.10
C GLU A 151 -1.13 -11.83 9.18
N ILE A 152 -1.83 -11.20 10.12
CA ILE A 152 -1.83 -9.74 10.31
C ILE A 152 -1.46 -9.39 11.75
N ASN A 153 -0.33 -8.71 11.93
CA ASN A 153 0.24 -8.40 13.24
C ASN A 153 0.23 -6.89 13.52
N CYS A 154 -0.66 -6.44 14.40
CA CYS A 154 -0.80 -5.04 14.81
C CYS A 154 -0.17 -4.81 16.19
N ASN A 155 0.96 -4.11 16.22
CA ASN A 155 1.83 -4.01 17.40
C ASN A 155 2.08 -2.57 17.86
N ALA A 156 2.21 -2.40 19.18
CA ALA A 156 2.88 -1.26 19.81
C ALA A 156 2.39 0.11 19.36
N MET A 157 1.18 0.48 19.79
CA MET A 157 0.54 1.78 19.48
C MET A 157 0.26 2.01 17.99
N SER A 158 0.29 0.97 17.16
CA SER A 158 -0.21 1.07 15.79
C SER A 158 -1.73 1.23 15.75
N THR A 159 -2.21 1.75 14.62
CA THR A 159 -3.62 1.74 14.25
C THR A 159 -3.80 0.82 13.07
N CYS A 160 -4.74 -0.10 13.15
CA CYS A 160 -5.06 -1.03 12.08
C CYS A 160 -6.55 -0.96 11.73
N ASP A 161 -6.86 -0.75 10.46
CA ASP A 161 -8.17 -0.97 9.85
C ASP A 161 -8.04 -2.11 8.84
N VAL A 162 -8.67 -3.25 9.13
CA VAL A 162 -8.44 -4.50 8.39
C VAL A 162 -9.76 -5.07 7.88
N THR A 163 -9.80 -5.38 6.60
CA THR A 163 -10.74 -6.33 6.01
C THR A 163 -9.98 -7.61 5.69
N ALA A 164 -10.32 -8.68 6.41
CA ALA A 164 -9.65 -9.96 6.35
C ALA A 164 -10.51 -11.01 5.66
N GLY A 165 -9.87 -11.78 4.80
CA GLY A 165 -10.45 -12.88 4.08
C GLY A 165 -10.58 -14.11 4.96
N ARG A 166 -10.72 -15.26 4.31
CA ARG A 166 -10.94 -16.51 5.03
C ARG A 166 -9.68 -16.93 5.77
N ASP A 167 -9.85 -17.73 6.82
CA ASP A 167 -8.72 -18.41 7.48
C ASP A 167 -7.58 -17.44 7.88
N THR A 168 -7.92 -16.18 8.18
CA THR A 168 -6.94 -15.13 8.48
C THR A 168 -6.73 -15.02 9.98
N ASP A 169 -5.48 -15.01 10.41
CA ASP A 169 -5.06 -14.86 11.80
C ASP A 169 -4.63 -13.41 12.06
N ILE A 170 -5.30 -12.74 13.00
CA ILE A 170 -4.99 -11.37 13.38
C ILE A 170 -4.55 -11.28 14.83
N ASN A 171 -3.39 -10.66 15.09
CA ASN A 171 -2.91 -10.37 16.43
C ASN A 171 -2.86 -8.84 16.68
N CYS A 172 -3.73 -8.35 17.56
CA CYS A 172 -3.66 -6.99 18.11
C CYS A 172 -2.95 -6.98 19.46
N THR A 173 -1.79 -6.33 19.54
CA THR A 173 -0.95 -6.30 20.75
C THR A 173 -0.62 -4.87 21.14
N GLY A 174 -1.32 -4.36 22.16
CA GLY A 174 -1.14 -2.98 22.63
C GLY A 174 -1.37 -1.92 21.55
N ALA A 175 -2.29 -2.20 20.62
CA ALA A 175 -2.62 -1.39 19.45
C ALA A 175 -4.13 -1.06 19.43
N THR A 176 -4.54 -0.19 18.50
CA THR A 176 -5.96 0.07 18.20
C THR A 176 -6.32 -0.58 16.89
N CYS A 177 -7.31 -1.47 16.93
CA CYS A 177 -7.61 -2.32 15.79
C CYS A 177 -9.10 -2.37 15.48
N THR A 178 -9.45 -2.20 14.21
CA THR A 178 -10.79 -2.31 13.65
C THR A 178 -10.80 -3.37 12.56
N TYR A 179 -11.66 -4.38 12.68
CA TYR A 179 -11.63 -5.56 11.84
C TYR A 179 -12.98 -5.85 11.22
N THR A 180 -12.97 -6.25 9.94
CA THR A 180 -14.05 -6.97 9.27
C THR A 180 -13.51 -8.35 8.91
N LEU A 181 -14.10 -9.40 9.48
CA LEU A 181 -13.62 -10.78 9.39
C LEU A 181 -14.56 -11.62 8.54
N ALA A 182 -13.99 -12.32 7.55
CA ALA A 182 -14.70 -13.35 6.80
C ALA A 182 -14.68 -14.70 7.55
N ASP A 183 -15.04 -15.76 6.84
CA ASP A 183 -15.26 -17.10 7.39
C ASP A 183 -13.96 -17.72 7.92
N GLU A 184 -14.05 -18.36 9.09
CA GLU A 184 -12.96 -19.04 9.80
C GLU A 184 -11.81 -18.09 10.23
N ALA A 185 -11.97 -16.77 10.13
CA ALA A 185 -10.95 -15.83 10.59
C ALA A 185 -10.92 -15.69 12.12
N GLU A 186 -9.72 -15.50 12.66
CA GLU A 186 -9.45 -15.39 14.09
C GLU A 186 -8.82 -14.03 14.42
N ALA A 187 -9.31 -13.37 15.47
CA ALA A 187 -8.72 -12.14 15.99
C ALA A 187 -8.38 -12.27 17.47
N LYS A 188 -7.12 -12.00 17.81
CA LYS A 188 -6.60 -12.07 19.16
C LYS A 188 -6.18 -10.68 19.65
N CYS A 189 -6.69 -10.27 20.80
CA CYS A 189 -6.46 -8.96 21.37
C CYS A 189 -5.80 -9.06 22.74
N THR A 190 -4.60 -8.49 22.87
CA THR A 190 -3.75 -8.64 24.06
C THR A 190 -3.05 -7.34 24.44
N MET A 191 -2.43 -7.33 25.63
CA MET A 191 -1.60 -6.25 26.16
C MET A 191 -2.32 -4.88 26.17
N GLY A 192 -3.58 -4.85 26.61
CA GLY A 192 -4.38 -3.63 26.69
C GLY A 192 -4.78 -3.06 25.32
N ALA A 193 -4.90 -3.91 24.31
CA ALA A 193 -5.37 -3.52 22.98
C ALA A 193 -6.83 -3.03 23.01
N THR A 194 -7.21 -2.24 22.01
CA THR A 194 -8.61 -1.90 21.75
C THR A 194 -9.02 -2.52 20.42
N CYS A 195 -10.00 -3.41 20.44
CA CYS A 195 -10.45 -4.16 19.27
C CYS A 195 -11.94 -3.93 18.99
N THR A 196 -12.24 -3.47 17.77
CA THR A 196 -13.61 -3.39 17.26
C THR A 196 -13.75 -4.38 16.12
N VAL A 197 -14.52 -5.44 16.33
CA VAL A 197 -14.62 -6.57 15.40
C VAL A 197 -16.02 -6.65 14.81
N THR A 198 -16.10 -6.77 13.49
CA THR A 198 -17.30 -7.15 12.76
C THR A 198 -17.04 -8.48 12.08
N CYS A 199 -17.90 -9.46 12.30
CA CYS A 199 -17.82 -10.74 11.60
C CYS A 199 -18.92 -10.83 10.57
N GLU A 200 -18.55 -11.14 9.33
CA GLU A 200 -19.48 -11.34 8.22
C GLU A 200 -19.93 -12.81 8.10
N ALA A 201 -19.15 -13.74 8.65
CA ALA A 201 -19.40 -15.17 8.69
C ALA A 201 -18.95 -15.78 10.04
N ASP A 202 -18.60 -17.07 10.06
CA ASP A 202 -18.07 -17.71 11.27
C ASP A 202 -16.70 -17.10 11.59
N CYS A 203 -16.50 -16.66 12.83
CA CYS A 203 -15.24 -16.05 13.26
C CYS A 203 -15.00 -16.32 14.74
N THR A 204 -13.75 -16.20 15.18
CA THR A 204 -13.39 -16.28 16.61
C THR A 204 -12.66 -15.01 17.04
N VAL A 205 -13.03 -14.49 18.22
CA VAL A 205 -12.35 -13.37 18.86
C VAL A 205 -11.91 -13.78 20.26
N ASP A 206 -10.62 -13.64 20.55
CA ASP A 206 -10.03 -13.89 21.87
C ASP A 206 -9.54 -12.58 22.49
N CYS A 207 -10.26 -12.11 23.51
CA CYS A 207 -9.99 -10.86 24.22
C CYS A 207 -9.34 -11.12 25.58
N MET A 208 -8.07 -10.72 25.73
CA MET A 208 -7.26 -11.01 26.92
C MET A 208 -6.46 -9.80 27.41
N ASP A 209 -5.77 -9.96 28.54
CA ASP A 209 -4.75 -9.02 29.05
C ASP A 209 -5.23 -7.57 29.15
N GLU A 210 -6.39 -7.37 29.79
CA GLU A 210 -7.01 -6.05 30.01
C GLU A 210 -7.39 -5.30 28.71
N SER A 211 -7.41 -6.01 27.57
CA SER A 211 -7.89 -5.47 26.30
C SER A 211 -9.37 -5.18 26.36
N THR A 212 -9.80 -4.19 25.56
CA THR A 212 -11.21 -3.86 25.38
C THR A 212 -11.65 -4.33 24.01
N CYS A 213 -12.58 -5.28 23.95
CA CYS A 213 -13.07 -5.81 22.68
C CYS A 213 -14.58 -5.64 22.56
N THR A 214 -15.03 -5.24 21.37
CA THR A 214 -16.43 -5.31 20.97
C THR A 214 -16.55 -6.14 19.70
N ILE A 215 -17.60 -6.96 19.61
CA ILE A 215 -17.88 -7.82 18.47
C ILE A 215 -19.29 -7.53 17.95
N LEU A 216 -19.46 -7.54 16.63
CA LEU A 216 -20.75 -7.55 15.96
C LEU A 216 -20.84 -8.84 15.12
N CYS A 217 -21.69 -9.77 15.53
CA CYS A 217 -21.88 -11.03 14.79
C CYS A 217 -22.92 -10.89 13.66
N PRO A 218 -22.92 -11.83 12.69
CA PRO A 218 -23.91 -11.85 11.62
C PRO A 218 -25.36 -11.82 12.15
N GLY A 219 -26.16 -10.88 11.65
CA GLY A 219 -27.57 -10.72 12.03
C GLY A 219 -27.82 -9.89 13.29
N GLU A 220 -26.77 -9.46 14.00
CA GLU A 220 -26.86 -8.48 15.07
C GLU A 220 -26.90 -7.05 14.50
N THR A 221 -27.45 -6.11 15.25
CA THR A 221 -27.53 -4.70 14.83
C THR A 221 -26.67 -3.78 15.67
N GLU A 222 -26.16 -4.25 16.80
CA GLU A 222 -25.38 -3.46 17.76
C GLU A 222 -24.24 -4.31 18.31
N PRO A 223 -23.01 -3.76 18.40
CA PRO A 223 -21.87 -4.49 18.95
C PRO A 223 -22.05 -4.84 20.43
N ALA A 224 -21.56 -6.02 20.83
CA ALA A 224 -21.52 -6.47 22.21
C ALA A 224 -20.07 -6.49 22.75
N PRO A 225 -19.85 -6.18 24.05
CA PRO A 225 -18.54 -6.34 24.65
C PRO A 225 -18.15 -7.82 24.79
N VAL A 226 -16.87 -8.12 24.63
CA VAL A 226 -16.30 -9.47 24.80
C VAL A 226 -15.35 -9.50 26.00
N ASP A 227 -15.46 -10.55 26.82
CA ASP A 227 -14.54 -10.87 27.93
C ASP A 227 -14.11 -12.34 27.77
N GLY A 228 -12.84 -12.56 27.44
CA GLY A 228 -12.32 -13.86 27.01
C GLY A 228 -12.66 -14.17 25.54
N MET A 229 -13.06 -15.41 25.27
CA MET A 229 -13.30 -15.89 23.91
C MET A 229 -14.77 -15.79 23.51
N ALA A 230 -15.02 -15.30 22.30
CA ALA A 230 -16.32 -15.27 21.63
C ALA A 230 -16.23 -15.88 20.23
N THR A 231 -17.31 -16.51 19.78
CA THR A 231 -17.40 -17.09 18.44
C THR A 231 -18.71 -16.64 17.81
N CYS A 232 -18.65 -16.10 16.61
CA CYS A 232 -19.83 -15.84 15.79
C CYS A 232 -20.09 -17.06 14.89
N VAL A 233 -21.37 -17.34 14.63
CA VAL A 233 -21.79 -18.39 13.70
C VAL A 233 -22.86 -17.83 12.78
N ALA A 234 -22.66 -17.94 11.47
CA ALA A 234 -23.65 -17.63 10.45
C ALA A 234 -24.73 -18.73 10.41
N GLY A 235 -26.00 -18.32 10.55
CA GLY A 235 -27.17 -19.21 10.59
C GLY A 235 -27.73 -19.62 9.24
#